data_AF-A0A9E4N1Q7-F1
#
_entry.id   AF-A0A9E4N1Q7-F1
#
_cell.length_a   1.000
_cell.length_b   1.000
_cell.length_c   1.000
_cell.angle_alpha   90.00
_cell.angle_beta   90.00
_cell.angle_gamma   90.00
#
_symmetry.space_group_name_H-M   'P 1'
#
loop_
_entity.id
_entity.type
_entity.pdbx_description
1 polymer ?
#
loop_
_entity_poly.entity_id
_entity_poly.type
_entity_poly.pdbx_seq_one_letter_code
_entity_poly.pdbx_strand_id
1 'polypeptide(L)'
;MFKANTKYKIKTTEGFKPFEGILRKYTDRLYRFELNDGTIVKCSKGHGLLTDYGFKRADEISYDDCITGKFIKQIAFREGNFPVYDPVGVEGNTYLQPNGIVSHNTEFIGSGATLISPAKLGNMSYINPVRKQDQVDFYEEPKPGHTYFLSVDCARGMRLDYSAFVVVDVTNAPYKVVAKYRSNEVTPLIYPRFIYNLGKYYNDAHVLIEANDVGAQVADAVLTLGYENMLWSTSKGRAGWVLGLGQGSKLGITTSTPVKRKGCSNLKSLVETDRLIIEDYDIFVELTTFARKNELSADSVFEAEPGCNDDLVMCLVLFSWAVMSDFWKDITNIDIAKDIYKDKEQDEEGDDGAPLGFATINTYETFTEGDDVWHVVDPELPSWFDEVYIGVVDDDW
;
A
#
# COMPACT_ATOMS: atom_id res chain seq x y z
N MET A 1 9.31 10.11 10.65
CA MET A 1 8.65 11.40 10.94
C MET A 1 8.76 12.30 9.72
N PHE A 2 7.63 12.69 9.12
CA PHE A 2 7.58 13.60 7.97
C PHE A 2 7.48 15.06 8.42
N LYS A 3 8.18 15.94 7.72
CA LYS A 3 8.07 17.40 7.89
C LYS A 3 7.72 18.03 6.56
N ALA A 4 6.49 18.54 6.47
CA ALA A 4 6.00 19.23 5.28
C ALA A 4 6.84 20.49 4.97
N ASN A 5 7.01 20.75 3.68
CA ASN A 5 7.66 21.93 3.13
C ASN A 5 6.65 22.79 2.38
N THR A 6 6.52 24.05 2.78
CA THR A 6 5.65 25.04 2.12
C THR A 6 6.42 26.23 1.55
N LYS A 7 7.75 26.25 1.72
CA LYS A 7 8.57 27.47 1.53
C LYS A 7 9.75 27.29 0.59
N TYR A 8 10.32 26.10 0.50
CA TYR A 8 11.59 25.86 -0.17
C TYR A 8 11.43 25.06 -1.46
N LYS A 9 12.39 25.20 -2.37
CA LYS A 9 12.55 24.34 -3.55
C LYS A 9 13.85 23.57 -3.39
N ILE A 10 13.92 22.37 -3.98
CA ILE A 10 15.11 21.53 -3.98
C ILE A 10 15.78 21.58 -5.35
N LYS A 11 17.11 21.49 -5.37
CA LYS A 11 17.89 21.51 -6.62
C LYS A 11 17.81 20.13 -7.28
N THR A 12 17.52 20.09 -8.57
CA THR A 12 17.55 18.90 -9.43
C THR A 12 18.50 19.15 -10.61
N THR A 13 18.67 18.16 -11.48
CA THR A 13 19.45 18.31 -12.72
C THR A 13 18.83 19.33 -13.69
N GLU A 14 17.53 19.59 -13.58
CA GLU A 14 16.77 20.52 -14.41
C GLU A 14 16.53 21.89 -13.74
N GLY A 15 17.14 22.15 -12.58
CA GLY A 15 17.00 23.40 -11.83
C GLY A 15 16.27 23.23 -10.50
N PHE A 16 15.74 24.31 -9.93
CA PHE A 16 15.05 24.25 -8.64
C PHE A 16 13.58 23.86 -8.82
N LYS A 17 13.18 22.75 -8.18
CA LYS A 17 11.85 22.15 -8.27
C LYS A 17 11.14 22.14 -6.91
N PRO A 18 9.80 22.23 -6.89
CA PRO A 18 9.04 22.03 -5.67
C PRO A 18 9.20 20.60 -5.14
N PHE A 19 9.03 20.45 -3.82
CA PHE A 19 9.00 19.17 -3.13
C PHE A 19 8.09 19.28 -1.89
N GLU A 20 7.49 18.18 -1.47
CA GLU A 20 6.45 18.16 -0.45
C GLU A 20 7.00 18.27 0.97
N GLY A 21 8.20 17.75 1.23
CA GLY A 21 8.78 17.75 2.56
C GLY A 21 9.99 16.85 2.71
N ILE A 22 10.46 16.72 3.94
CA ILE A 22 11.57 15.84 4.31
C ILE A 22 11.03 14.74 5.22
N LEU A 23 11.26 13.49 4.85
CA LEU A 23 10.91 12.33 5.64
C LEU A 23 12.15 11.82 6.39
N ARG A 24 12.11 11.90 7.72
CA ARG A 24 13.09 11.23 8.58
C ARG A 24 12.69 9.77 8.74
N LYS A 25 13.56 8.86 8.31
CA LYS A 25 13.45 7.41 8.51
C LYS A 25 14.60 6.92 9.39
N TYR A 26 14.47 5.70 9.86
CA TYR A 26 15.55 4.97 10.49
C TYR A 26 15.93 3.79 9.60
N THR A 27 17.21 3.49 9.54
CA THR A 27 17.73 2.31 8.86
C THR A 27 18.62 1.54 9.82
N ASP A 28 18.46 0.21 9.78
CA ASP A 28 19.30 -0.77 10.47
C ASP A 28 20.68 -0.92 9.84
N ARG A 29 20.86 -0.44 8.59
CA ARG A 29 22.12 -0.51 7.85
C ARG A 29 22.38 0.76 7.03
N LEU A 30 23.43 1.49 7.41
CA LEU A 30 23.89 2.69 6.71
C LEU A 30 25.05 2.36 5.77
N TYR A 31 24.86 2.58 4.47
CA TYR A 31 25.91 2.45 3.45
C TYR A 31 26.72 3.74 3.35
N ARG A 32 28.02 3.60 3.11
CA ARG A 32 28.98 4.68 2.85
C ARG A 32 29.75 4.37 1.57
N PHE A 33 29.68 5.27 0.60
CA PHE A 33 30.50 5.25 -0.61
C PHE A 33 31.52 6.38 -0.54
N GLU A 34 32.79 6.06 -0.72
CA GLU A 34 33.84 7.04 -0.95
C GLU A 34 34.19 7.01 -2.44
N LEU A 35 34.16 8.17 -3.08
CA LEU A 35 34.42 8.32 -4.50
C LEU A 35 35.86 8.79 -4.74
N ASN A 36 36.34 8.65 -5.97
CA ASN A 36 37.70 8.98 -6.37
C ASN A 36 38.09 10.45 -6.17
N ASP A 37 37.13 11.36 -6.16
CA ASP A 37 37.34 12.79 -5.90
C ASP A 37 37.24 13.17 -4.41
N GLY A 38 37.12 12.17 -3.52
CA GLY A 38 36.95 12.36 -2.08
C GLY A 38 35.51 12.62 -1.65
N THR A 39 34.53 12.62 -2.57
CA THR A 39 33.11 12.73 -2.21
C THR A 39 32.68 11.53 -1.38
N ILE A 40 31.96 11.79 -0.29
CA ILE A 40 31.36 10.75 0.55
C ILE A 40 29.84 10.80 0.37
N VAL A 41 29.24 9.63 0.15
CA VAL A 41 27.78 9.44 0.09
C VAL A 41 27.37 8.49 1.18
N LYS A 42 26.37 8.88 1.97
CA LYS A 42 25.76 8.01 2.99
C LYS A 42 24.27 7.86 2.72
N CYS A 43 23.77 6.65 2.76
CA CYS A 43 22.36 6.38 2.50
C CYS A 43 21.91 5.04 3.09
N SER A 44 20.59 4.83 3.12
CA SER A 44 19.99 3.56 3.51
C SER A 44 20.19 2.51 2.41
N LYS A 45 20.07 1.23 2.79
CA LYS A 45 20.18 0.07 1.89
C LYS A 45 19.41 0.22 0.57
N GLY A 46 18.14 0.63 0.65
CA GLY A 46 17.25 0.74 -0.51
C GLY A 46 17.32 2.05 -1.27
N HIS A 47 18.20 2.99 -0.88
CA HIS A 47 18.24 4.32 -1.49
C HIS A 47 18.79 4.27 -2.92
N GLY A 48 18.08 4.88 -3.86
CA GLY A 48 18.45 4.92 -5.28
C GLY A 48 19.46 6.01 -5.59
N LEU A 49 20.61 5.62 -6.14
CA LEU A 49 21.65 6.54 -6.65
C LEU A 49 21.78 6.40 -8.16
N LEU A 50 21.99 7.52 -8.86
CA LEU A 50 22.20 7.50 -10.31
C LEU A 50 23.58 6.92 -10.62
N THR A 51 23.61 5.80 -11.33
CA THR A 51 24.81 5.15 -11.89
C THR A 51 24.89 5.35 -13.40
N ASP A 52 25.99 4.90 -14.01
CA ASP A 52 26.19 4.81 -15.45
C ASP A 52 25.19 3.89 -16.17
N TYR A 53 24.54 2.98 -15.44
CA TYR A 53 23.48 2.09 -15.94
C TYR A 53 22.06 2.51 -15.52
N GLY A 54 21.88 3.74 -15.00
CA GLY A 54 20.62 4.22 -14.44
C GLY A 54 20.58 4.14 -12.91
N PHE A 55 19.41 4.24 -12.30
CA PHE A 55 19.29 4.18 -10.84
C PHE A 55 19.49 2.76 -10.32
N LYS A 56 20.39 2.60 -9.34
CA LYS A 56 20.58 1.37 -8.57
C LYS A 56 20.39 1.64 -7.09
N ARG A 57 19.92 0.63 -6.36
CA ARG A 57 19.86 0.68 -4.90
C ARG A 57 21.27 0.60 -4.30
N ALA A 58 21.47 1.20 -3.14
CA ALA A 58 22.77 1.21 -2.47
C ALA A 58 23.35 -0.20 -2.24
N ASP A 59 22.51 -1.21 -1.97
CA ASP A 59 22.96 -2.59 -1.80
C ASP A 59 23.29 -3.35 -3.09
N GLU A 60 22.94 -2.79 -4.24
CA GLU A 60 23.18 -3.36 -5.57
C GLU A 60 24.38 -2.70 -6.28
N ILE A 61 24.93 -1.63 -5.71
CA ILE A 61 26.07 -0.90 -6.27
C ILE A 61 27.37 -1.66 -5.96
N SER A 62 28.16 -1.85 -7.02
CA SER A 62 29.45 -2.55 -6.99
C SER A 62 30.60 -1.61 -7.38
N TYR A 63 31.85 -2.08 -7.24
CA TYR A 63 33.03 -1.28 -7.63
C TYR A 63 33.13 -1.01 -9.15
N ASP A 64 32.38 -1.74 -9.97
CA ASP A 64 32.34 -1.54 -11.42
C ASP A 64 31.39 -0.41 -11.84
N ASP A 65 30.56 0.09 -10.90
CA ASP A 65 29.60 1.17 -11.16
C ASP A 65 30.21 2.57 -10.93
N CYS A 66 29.67 3.57 -11.62
CA CYS A 66 30.04 4.98 -11.42
C CYS A 66 28.85 5.78 -10.89
N ILE A 67 28.95 6.33 -9.67
CA ILE A 67 27.88 7.16 -9.09
C ILE A 67 27.99 8.58 -9.64
N THR A 68 26.99 8.99 -10.44
CA THR A 68 26.95 10.31 -11.10
C THR A 68 28.26 10.61 -11.85
N GLY A 69 28.80 9.60 -12.54
CA GLY A 69 30.03 9.71 -13.33
C GLY A 69 31.34 9.70 -12.52
N LYS A 70 31.29 9.40 -11.22
CA LYS A 70 32.46 9.30 -10.34
C LYS A 70 32.74 7.85 -9.96
N PHE A 71 34.00 7.44 -10.01
CA PHE A 71 34.42 6.08 -9.67
C PHE A 71 34.37 5.84 -8.16
N ILE A 72 33.93 4.64 -7.77
CA ILE A 72 33.87 4.23 -6.37
C ILE A 72 35.26 3.77 -5.92
N LYS A 73 35.79 4.42 -4.89
CA LYS A 73 37.07 4.08 -4.26
C LYS A 73 36.87 3.10 -3.10
N GLN A 74 35.79 3.24 -2.34
CA GLN A 74 35.48 2.37 -1.20
C GLN A 74 33.96 2.24 -1.00
N ILE A 75 33.52 1.03 -0.70
CA ILE A 75 32.17 0.73 -0.21
C ILE A 75 32.28 0.16 1.20
N ALA A 76 31.55 0.73 2.14
CA ALA A 76 31.44 0.22 3.51
C ALA A 76 29.97 0.30 3.96
N PHE A 77 29.60 -0.54 4.93
CA PHE A 77 28.32 -0.40 5.63
C PHE A 77 28.51 -0.60 7.13
N ARG A 78 27.59 -0.05 7.91
CA ARG A 78 27.48 -0.29 9.35
C ARG A 78 26.07 -0.70 9.70
N GLU A 79 25.97 -1.66 10.59
CA GLU A 79 24.70 -2.05 11.22
C GLU A 79 24.49 -1.22 12.49
N GLY A 80 23.23 -0.89 12.76
CA GLY A 80 22.85 0.00 13.85
C GLY A 80 21.62 0.82 13.47
N ASN A 81 21.11 1.62 14.40
CA ASN A 81 19.90 2.40 14.16
C ASN A 81 20.25 3.85 13.77
N PHE A 82 20.28 4.14 12.47
CA PHE A 82 20.72 5.44 11.95
C PHE A 82 19.55 6.27 11.42
N PRO A 83 19.43 7.56 11.79
CA PRO A 83 18.47 8.45 11.17
C PRO A 83 18.96 8.84 9.76
N VAL A 84 18.08 8.69 8.76
CA VAL A 84 18.28 9.15 7.38
C VAL A 84 17.15 10.09 6.98
N TYR A 85 17.41 10.98 6.02
CA TYR A 85 16.50 12.04 5.63
C TYR A 85 16.35 12.06 4.12
N ASP A 86 15.12 11.88 3.65
CA ASP A 86 14.82 11.86 2.22
C ASP A 86 13.85 12.98 1.85
N PRO A 87 14.15 13.77 0.81
CA PRO A 87 13.16 14.62 0.17
C PRO A 87 12.05 13.78 -0.46
N VAL A 88 10.81 14.22 -0.26
CA VAL A 88 9.59 13.55 -0.72
C VAL A 88 8.87 14.43 -1.72
N GLY A 89 8.23 13.82 -2.72
CA GLY A 89 7.40 14.53 -3.71
C GLY A 89 8.19 15.54 -4.56
N VAL A 90 9.48 15.29 -4.80
CA VAL A 90 10.29 16.13 -5.69
C VAL A 90 9.79 16.00 -7.13
N GLU A 91 9.39 17.10 -7.76
CA GLU A 91 8.97 17.13 -9.16
C GLU A 91 10.11 16.61 -10.07
N GLY A 92 9.86 15.51 -10.80
CA GLY A 92 10.85 14.83 -11.63
C GLY A 92 11.61 13.69 -10.93
N ASN A 93 11.19 13.31 -9.72
CA ASN A 93 11.63 12.14 -8.94
C ASN A 93 13.13 12.03 -8.64
N THR A 94 13.88 13.11 -8.85
CA THR A 94 15.32 13.14 -8.62
C THR A 94 15.72 14.45 -7.98
N TYR A 95 16.75 14.41 -7.13
CA TYR A 95 17.32 15.61 -6.53
C TYR A 95 18.84 15.54 -6.53
N LEU A 96 19.46 16.71 -6.54
CA LEU A 96 20.89 16.89 -6.51
C LEU A 96 21.32 17.19 -5.08
N GLN A 97 22.11 16.29 -4.51
CA GLN A 97 22.74 16.49 -3.21
C GLN A 97 23.80 17.62 -3.29
N PRO A 98 24.14 18.27 -2.17
CA PRO A 98 25.17 19.32 -2.13
C PRO A 98 26.55 18.88 -2.65
N ASN A 99 26.86 17.58 -2.53
CA ASN A 99 28.10 16.95 -3.02
C ASN A 99 28.07 16.60 -4.52
N GLY A 100 27.02 17.01 -5.24
CA GLY A 100 26.86 16.81 -6.68
C GLY A 100 26.35 15.41 -7.08
N ILE A 101 25.89 14.61 -6.11
CA ILE A 101 25.35 13.28 -6.37
C ILE A 101 23.87 13.37 -6.69
N VAL A 102 23.45 12.69 -7.76
CA VAL A 102 22.04 12.59 -8.14
C VAL A 102 21.43 11.40 -7.40
N SER A 103 20.41 11.69 -6.59
CA SER A 103 19.62 10.71 -5.86
C SER A 103 18.21 10.66 -6.40
N HIS A 104 17.63 9.47 -6.36
CA HIS A 104 16.20 9.31 -6.53
C HIS A 104 15.50 9.90 -5.30
N ASN A 105 14.37 10.60 -5.47
CA ASN A 105 13.50 10.88 -4.33
C ASN A 105 13.04 9.53 -3.77
N THR A 106 12.77 9.41 -2.46
CA THR A 106 11.95 8.24 -2.12
C THR A 106 10.60 8.53 -2.74
N GLU A 107 10.17 7.70 -3.68
CA GLU A 107 8.75 7.61 -4.01
C GLU A 107 8.03 7.51 -2.68
N PHE A 108 7.21 8.52 -2.48
CA PHE A 108 6.29 8.64 -1.38
C PHE A 108 5.69 7.27 -1.10
N ILE A 109 6.10 6.66 0.00
CA ILE A 109 5.38 5.51 0.54
C ILE A 109 4.15 6.12 1.22
N GLY A 110 3.25 6.64 0.41
CA GLY A 110 2.01 7.27 0.82
C GLY A 110 2.10 8.62 1.50
N SER A 111 1.08 9.44 1.24
CA SER A 111 0.74 10.60 2.06
C SER A 111 0.51 10.06 3.45
N GLY A 112 0.59 10.91 4.47
CA GLY A 112 0.20 10.52 5.83
C GLY A 112 -1.21 9.93 5.93
N ALA A 113 -1.99 9.93 4.84
CA ALA A 113 -3.33 9.38 4.72
C ALA A 113 -3.54 8.35 3.59
N THR A 114 -2.53 7.57 3.16
CA THR A 114 -2.80 6.39 2.30
C THR A 114 -3.68 5.35 2.97
N LEU A 115 -4.39 4.56 2.15
CA LEU A 115 -5.24 3.48 2.66
C LEU A 115 -4.42 2.46 3.47
N ILE A 116 -3.33 1.98 2.86
CA ILE A 116 -2.40 1.05 3.49
C ILE A 116 -1.30 1.85 4.18
N SER A 117 -0.95 1.44 5.40
CA SER A 117 0.08 2.13 6.17
C SER A 117 1.43 2.13 5.43
N PRO A 118 2.21 3.23 5.51
CA PRO A 118 3.53 3.29 4.91
C PRO A 118 4.47 2.17 5.37
N ALA A 119 4.37 1.75 6.63
CA ALA A 119 5.14 0.63 7.17
C ALA A 119 4.80 -0.67 6.44
N LYS A 120 3.52 -0.93 6.17
CA LYS A 120 3.11 -2.12 5.44
C LYS A 120 3.50 -2.06 3.97
N LEU A 121 3.27 -0.92 3.31
CA LEU A 121 3.68 -0.70 1.92
C LEU A 121 5.20 -0.91 1.74
N GLY A 122 6.02 -0.42 2.67
CA GLY A 122 7.47 -0.61 2.62
C GLY A 122 7.95 -2.06 2.75
N ASN A 123 7.09 -2.95 3.27
CA ASN A 123 7.36 -4.39 3.40
C ASN A 123 6.74 -5.22 2.26
N MET A 124 5.94 -4.62 1.38
CA MET A 124 5.38 -5.33 0.23
C MET A 124 6.47 -5.60 -0.81
N SER A 125 6.48 -6.81 -1.34
CA SER A 125 7.33 -7.22 -2.45
C SER A 125 6.52 -7.34 -3.73
N TYR A 126 7.14 -7.07 -4.87
CA TYR A 126 6.56 -7.30 -6.19
C TYR A 126 7.45 -8.25 -6.98
N ILE A 127 6.83 -9.07 -7.83
CA ILE A 127 7.53 -10.01 -8.70
C ILE A 127 7.18 -9.76 -10.16
N ASN A 128 8.03 -10.22 -11.07
CA ASN A 128 7.69 -10.24 -12.48
C ASN A 128 6.66 -11.35 -12.74
N PRO A 129 5.64 -11.12 -13.59
CA PRO A 129 4.72 -12.19 -13.96
C PRO A 129 5.45 -13.29 -14.72
N VAL A 130 5.04 -14.53 -14.48
CA VAL A 130 5.58 -15.73 -15.12
C VAL A 130 5.25 -15.75 -16.61
N ARG A 131 4.09 -15.19 -16.99
CA ARG A 131 3.65 -15.08 -18.37
C ARG A 131 2.90 -13.77 -18.59
N LYS A 132 3.16 -13.10 -19.72
CA LYS A 132 2.38 -11.96 -20.20
C LYS A 132 1.72 -12.33 -21.52
N GLN A 133 0.41 -12.15 -21.64
CA GLN A 133 -0.32 -12.43 -22.88
C GLN A 133 -1.55 -11.53 -23.00
N ASP A 134 -1.75 -10.89 -24.16
CA ASP A 134 -2.91 -10.04 -24.44
C ASP A 134 -3.18 -8.97 -23.36
N GLN A 135 -2.11 -8.36 -22.84
CA GLN A 135 -2.11 -7.37 -21.73
C GLN A 135 -2.56 -7.93 -20.36
N VAL A 136 -2.65 -9.27 -20.24
CA VAL A 136 -2.82 -9.96 -18.96
C VAL A 136 -1.46 -10.39 -18.44
N ASP A 137 -1.17 -10.01 -17.20
CA ASP A 137 0.00 -10.44 -16.44
C ASP A 137 -0.42 -11.62 -15.55
N PHE A 138 0.19 -12.79 -15.77
CA PHE A 138 -0.07 -14.03 -15.03
C PHE A 138 1.09 -14.30 -14.06
N TYR A 139 0.79 -14.34 -12.75
CA TYR A 139 1.74 -14.69 -11.69
C TYR A 139 1.67 -16.18 -11.35
N GLU A 140 0.47 -16.77 -11.37
CA GLU A 140 0.27 -18.20 -11.18
C GLU A 140 -0.76 -18.76 -12.17
N GLU A 141 -0.46 -19.95 -12.69
CA GLU A 141 -1.40 -20.70 -13.52
C GLU A 141 -2.51 -21.35 -12.67
N PRO A 142 -3.71 -21.56 -13.23
CA PRO A 142 -4.82 -22.15 -12.51
C PRO A 142 -4.49 -23.57 -12.05
N LYS A 143 -4.82 -23.88 -10.80
CA LYS A 143 -4.59 -25.17 -10.16
C LYS A 143 -5.92 -25.94 -10.08
N PRO A 144 -5.96 -27.24 -10.43
CA PRO A 144 -7.17 -28.03 -10.29
C PRO A 144 -7.71 -28.03 -8.85
N GLY A 145 -9.02 -27.82 -8.69
CA GLY A 145 -9.69 -27.80 -7.39
C GLY A 145 -9.56 -26.49 -6.59
N HIS A 146 -8.82 -25.51 -7.12
CA HIS A 146 -8.78 -24.17 -6.53
C HIS A 146 -9.99 -23.34 -6.97
N THR A 147 -10.42 -22.44 -6.08
CA THR A 147 -11.50 -21.49 -6.31
C THR A 147 -10.90 -20.10 -6.53
N TYR A 148 -11.37 -19.40 -7.56
CA TYR A 148 -10.86 -18.09 -7.94
C TYR A 148 -11.95 -17.02 -7.92
N PHE A 149 -11.55 -15.78 -7.68
CA PHE A 149 -12.39 -14.60 -7.76
C PHE A 149 -11.82 -13.66 -8.83
N LEU A 150 -12.66 -13.19 -9.75
CA LEU A 150 -12.34 -12.20 -10.76
C LEU A 150 -13.11 -10.91 -10.47
N SER A 151 -12.40 -9.87 -10.04
CA SER A 151 -12.95 -8.53 -9.81
C SER A 151 -12.67 -7.66 -11.04
N VAL A 152 -13.69 -6.96 -11.55
CA VAL A 152 -13.62 -6.20 -12.80
C VAL A 152 -14.07 -4.76 -12.58
N ASP A 153 -13.21 -3.82 -12.95
CA ASP A 153 -13.53 -2.41 -13.10
C ASP A 153 -13.58 -2.03 -14.59
N CYS A 154 -14.56 -1.21 -14.97
CA CYS A 154 -14.88 -0.88 -16.35
C CYS A 154 -14.77 0.63 -16.58
N ALA A 155 -13.72 1.06 -17.28
CA ALA A 155 -13.59 2.44 -17.71
C ALA A 155 -14.42 2.73 -18.96
N ARG A 156 -14.82 4.00 -19.11
CA ARG A 156 -15.50 4.50 -20.33
C ARG A 156 -14.59 4.60 -21.55
N GLY A 157 -13.26 4.46 -21.39
CA GLY A 157 -12.29 4.53 -22.49
C GLY A 157 -11.95 5.96 -22.96
N MET A 158 -12.09 6.98 -22.10
CA MET A 158 -11.71 8.37 -22.42
C MET A 158 -10.21 8.67 -22.20
N ARG A 159 -9.33 7.69 -22.46
CA ARG A 159 -7.86 7.77 -22.38
C ARG A 159 -7.23 8.21 -21.05
N LEU A 160 -8.02 8.41 -20.00
CA LEU A 160 -7.57 8.71 -18.64
C LEU A 160 -7.71 7.47 -17.74
N ASP A 161 -8.88 6.85 -17.73
CA ASP A 161 -9.18 5.68 -16.88
C ASP A 161 -8.96 4.35 -17.63
N TYR A 162 -8.57 3.28 -16.92
CA TYR A 162 -8.30 1.98 -17.50
C TYR A 162 -9.42 0.98 -17.21
N SER A 163 -9.75 0.14 -18.19
CA SER A 163 -10.49 -1.09 -17.89
C SER A 163 -9.52 -2.07 -17.26
N ALA A 164 -9.83 -2.52 -16.06
CA ALA A 164 -8.94 -3.34 -15.26
C ALA A 164 -9.67 -4.54 -14.67
N PHE A 165 -8.95 -5.64 -14.46
CA PHE A 165 -9.44 -6.73 -13.64
C PHE A 165 -8.31 -7.39 -12.87
N VAL A 166 -8.66 -8.02 -11.75
CA VAL A 166 -7.73 -8.77 -10.90
C VAL A 166 -8.33 -10.14 -10.61
N VAL A 167 -7.53 -11.19 -10.81
CA VAL A 167 -7.84 -12.56 -10.42
C VAL A 167 -7.13 -12.88 -9.11
N VAL A 168 -7.89 -13.37 -8.12
CA VAL A 168 -7.40 -13.76 -6.80
C VAL A 168 -7.71 -15.24 -6.58
N ASP A 169 -6.72 -16.01 -6.16
CA ASP A 169 -6.92 -17.34 -5.59
C ASP A 169 -7.52 -17.18 -4.19
N VAL A 170 -8.76 -17.65 -4.05
CA VAL A 170 -9.58 -17.57 -2.83
C VAL A 170 -9.82 -18.93 -2.20
N THR A 171 -9.01 -19.93 -2.58
CA THR A 171 -9.17 -21.30 -2.09
C THR A 171 -8.96 -21.38 -0.57
N ASN A 172 -7.94 -20.72 -0.06
CA ASN A 172 -7.63 -20.62 1.37
C ASN A 172 -6.95 -19.29 1.66
N ALA A 173 -7.05 -18.81 2.91
CA ALA A 173 -6.20 -17.72 3.36
C ALA A 173 -4.75 -18.23 3.60
N PRO A 174 -3.72 -17.43 3.27
CA PRO A 174 -3.80 -16.11 2.66
C PRO A 174 -4.24 -16.18 1.19
N TYR A 175 -5.16 -15.31 0.81
CA TYR A 175 -5.55 -15.11 -0.58
C TYR A 175 -4.39 -14.54 -1.38
N LYS A 176 -4.34 -14.81 -2.68
CA LYS A 176 -3.23 -14.35 -3.52
C LYS A 176 -3.68 -13.82 -4.86
N VAL A 177 -3.20 -12.64 -5.25
CA VAL A 177 -3.36 -12.13 -6.63
C VAL A 177 -2.56 -13.01 -7.58
N VAL A 178 -3.24 -13.66 -8.53
CA VAL A 178 -2.63 -14.62 -9.47
C VAL A 178 -2.61 -14.14 -10.91
N ALA A 179 -3.46 -13.17 -11.26
CA ALA A 179 -3.37 -12.47 -12.54
C ALA A 179 -3.98 -11.07 -12.44
N LYS A 180 -3.56 -10.18 -13.34
CA LYS A 180 -4.19 -8.88 -13.54
C LYS A 180 -4.27 -8.53 -15.01
N TYR A 181 -5.11 -7.56 -15.31
CA TYR A 181 -5.18 -6.89 -16.61
C TYR A 181 -5.45 -5.42 -16.39
N ARG A 182 -4.88 -4.60 -17.26
CA ARG A 182 -5.12 -3.17 -17.29
C ARG A 182 -4.93 -2.68 -18.72
N SER A 183 -5.95 -2.04 -19.29
CA SER A 183 -5.87 -1.45 -20.63
C SER A 183 -6.77 -0.23 -20.77
N ASN A 184 -6.24 0.84 -21.35
CA ASN A 184 -6.99 2.04 -21.73
C ASN A 184 -7.42 2.05 -23.20
N GLU A 185 -7.17 0.96 -23.95
CA GLU A 185 -7.49 0.84 -25.38
C GLU A 185 -8.58 -0.21 -25.66
N VAL A 186 -8.94 -1.04 -24.68
CA VAL A 186 -9.91 -2.12 -24.90
C VAL A 186 -11.31 -1.57 -25.13
N THR A 187 -11.94 -2.07 -26.19
CA THR A 187 -13.33 -1.68 -26.49
C THR A 187 -14.30 -2.43 -25.58
N PRO A 188 -15.40 -1.77 -25.12
CA PRO A 188 -16.45 -2.43 -24.34
C PRO A 188 -17.11 -3.62 -25.05
N LEU A 189 -16.97 -3.74 -26.37
CA LEU A 189 -17.48 -4.87 -27.14
C LEU A 189 -16.63 -6.15 -26.94
N ILE A 190 -15.32 -5.99 -26.79
CA ILE A 190 -14.38 -7.12 -26.67
C ILE A 190 -14.15 -7.50 -25.21
N TYR A 191 -14.24 -6.53 -24.30
CA TYR A 191 -13.98 -6.72 -22.88
C TYR A 191 -14.81 -7.85 -22.21
N PRO A 192 -16.13 -8.01 -22.50
CA PRO A 192 -16.92 -9.14 -22.01
C PRO A 192 -16.33 -10.50 -22.36
N ARG A 193 -15.71 -10.63 -23.54
CA ARG A 193 -15.12 -11.89 -23.99
C ARG A 193 -13.81 -12.20 -23.26
N PHE A 194 -13.03 -11.18 -22.90
CA PHE A 194 -11.86 -11.36 -22.04
C PHE A 194 -12.26 -11.87 -20.66
N ILE A 195 -13.25 -11.24 -20.04
CA ILE A 195 -13.78 -11.63 -18.72
C ILE A 195 -14.31 -13.07 -18.77
N TYR A 196 -15.11 -13.41 -19.79
CA TYR A 196 -15.62 -14.76 -19.99
C TYR A 196 -14.49 -15.79 -20.08
N ASN A 197 -13.52 -15.56 -20.98
CA ASN A 197 -12.44 -16.50 -21.23
C ASN A 197 -11.57 -16.70 -19.99
N LEU A 198 -11.26 -15.61 -19.28
CA LEU A 198 -10.41 -15.69 -18.10
C LEU A 198 -11.13 -16.33 -16.90
N GLY A 199 -12.42 -16.04 -16.72
CA GLY A 199 -13.24 -16.71 -15.73
C GLY A 199 -13.28 -18.22 -15.97
N LYS A 200 -13.45 -18.66 -17.23
CA LYS A 200 -13.38 -20.08 -17.61
C LYS A 200 -11.98 -20.67 -17.40
N TYR A 201 -10.93 -19.91 -17.70
CA TYR A 201 -9.55 -20.33 -17.53
C TYR A 201 -9.21 -20.61 -16.06
N TYR A 202 -9.68 -19.76 -15.15
CA TYR A 202 -9.49 -19.90 -13.70
C TYR A 202 -10.65 -20.65 -13.03
N ASN A 203 -10.91 -21.88 -13.51
CA ASN A 203 -11.87 -22.83 -12.92
C ASN A 203 -13.28 -22.26 -12.68
N ASP A 204 -13.87 -21.62 -13.69
CA ASP A 204 -15.18 -20.97 -13.54
C ASP A 204 -15.19 -19.96 -12.38
N ALA A 205 -14.22 -19.05 -12.34
CA ALA A 205 -14.06 -18.06 -11.26
C ALA A 205 -15.36 -17.29 -10.93
N HIS A 206 -15.54 -16.91 -9.67
CA HIS A 206 -16.63 -16.01 -9.27
C HIS A 206 -16.34 -14.60 -9.80
N VAL A 207 -17.23 -14.05 -10.63
CA VAL A 207 -17.00 -12.76 -11.29
C VAL A 207 -17.83 -11.67 -10.64
N LEU A 208 -17.18 -10.62 -10.13
CA LEU A 208 -17.84 -9.38 -9.70
C LEU A 208 -17.45 -8.24 -10.62
N ILE A 209 -18.43 -7.61 -11.26
CA ILE A 209 -18.22 -6.47 -12.15
C ILE A 209 -18.76 -5.20 -11.48
N GLU A 210 -17.98 -4.12 -11.49
CA GLU A 210 -18.49 -2.78 -11.22
C GLU A 210 -19.54 -2.41 -12.29
N ALA A 211 -20.81 -2.37 -11.89
CA ALA A 211 -21.94 -2.09 -12.75
C ALA A 211 -22.30 -0.60 -12.77
N ASN A 212 -21.29 0.27 -12.77
CA ASN A 212 -21.45 1.70 -12.98
C ASN A 212 -21.35 2.02 -14.48
N ASP A 213 -22.31 2.78 -15.01
CA ASP A 213 -22.36 3.18 -16.42
C ASP A 213 -22.15 2.04 -17.43
N VAL A 214 -20.98 2.00 -18.09
CA VAL A 214 -20.63 1.01 -19.12
C VAL A 214 -20.47 -0.39 -18.53
N GLY A 215 -20.09 -0.49 -17.26
CA GLY A 215 -19.91 -1.78 -16.60
C GLY A 215 -21.20 -2.60 -16.48
N ALA A 216 -22.37 -1.95 -16.41
CA ALA A 216 -23.65 -2.64 -16.47
C ALA A 216 -23.85 -3.35 -17.82
N GLN A 217 -23.49 -2.69 -18.93
CA GLN A 217 -23.57 -3.29 -20.27
C GLN A 217 -22.56 -4.42 -20.43
N VAL A 218 -21.35 -4.27 -19.86
CA VAL A 218 -20.34 -5.33 -19.84
C VAL A 218 -20.85 -6.54 -19.09
N ALA A 219 -21.47 -6.34 -17.93
CA ALA A 219 -22.04 -7.42 -17.13
C ALA A 219 -23.14 -8.17 -17.88
N ASP A 220 -24.11 -7.46 -18.47
CA ASP A 220 -25.17 -8.08 -19.26
C ASP A 220 -24.62 -8.84 -20.48
N ALA A 221 -23.56 -8.33 -21.11
CA ALA A 221 -22.89 -9.00 -22.22
C ALA A 221 -22.19 -10.29 -21.76
N VAL A 222 -21.49 -10.29 -20.62
CA VAL A 222 -20.86 -11.50 -20.05
C VAL A 222 -21.92 -12.56 -19.71
N LEU A 223 -23.06 -12.15 -19.14
CA LEU A 223 -24.19 -13.05 -18.89
C LEU A 223 -24.77 -13.61 -20.20
N THR A 224 -24.90 -12.77 -21.23
CA THR A 224 -25.40 -13.17 -22.56
C THR A 224 -24.46 -14.17 -23.25
N LEU A 225 -23.15 -14.09 -22.99
CA LEU A 225 -22.18 -15.10 -23.44
C LEU A 225 -22.34 -16.45 -22.71
N GLY A 226 -23.21 -16.53 -21.70
CA GLY A 226 -23.50 -17.76 -20.95
C GLY A 226 -22.55 -17.98 -19.76
N TYR A 227 -21.95 -16.92 -19.22
CA TYR A 227 -21.16 -17.05 -17.98
C TYR A 227 -22.09 -17.07 -16.76
N GLU A 228 -22.14 -18.20 -16.06
CA GLU A 228 -23.10 -18.41 -14.97
C GLU A 228 -22.58 -17.95 -13.61
N ASN A 229 -21.26 -18.04 -13.36
CA ASN A 229 -20.69 -17.75 -12.03
C ASN A 229 -20.47 -16.25 -11.78
N MET A 230 -21.48 -15.45 -12.11
CA MET A 230 -21.53 -14.01 -11.89
C MET A 230 -22.11 -13.71 -10.51
N LEU A 231 -21.53 -12.74 -9.83
CA LEU A 231 -21.99 -12.25 -8.53
C LEU A 231 -23.04 -11.15 -8.68
N TRP A 232 -24.03 -11.20 -7.80
CA TRP A 232 -25.19 -10.31 -7.79
C TRP A 232 -25.18 -9.45 -6.53
N SER A 233 -25.75 -8.26 -6.62
CA SER A 233 -25.96 -7.40 -5.45
C SER A 233 -27.42 -6.99 -5.30
N THR A 234 -27.88 -6.94 -4.06
CA THR A 234 -29.22 -6.48 -3.68
C THR A 234 -29.13 -5.18 -2.89
N SER A 235 -29.98 -4.21 -3.22
CA SER A 235 -30.09 -2.97 -2.44
C SER A 235 -30.90 -3.20 -1.16
N LYS A 236 -30.38 -2.74 -0.03
CA LYS A 236 -31.06 -2.70 1.28
C LYS A 236 -31.48 -1.27 1.66
N GLY A 237 -31.66 -0.39 0.68
CA GLY A 237 -32.03 1.01 0.89
C GLY A 237 -30.92 1.77 1.64
N ARG A 238 -31.23 2.34 2.81
CA ARG A 238 -30.24 3.11 3.60
C ARG A 238 -29.07 2.26 4.11
N ALA A 239 -29.26 0.95 4.27
CA ALA A 239 -28.19 0.03 4.67
C ALA A 239 -27.18 -0.26 3.54
N GLY A 240 -27.40 0.31 2.35
CA GLY A 240 -26.49 0.18 1.21
C GLY A 240 -26.72 -1.09 0.39
N TRP A 241 -25.66 -1.54 -0.28
CA TRP A 241 -25.67 -2.75 -1.09
C TRP A 241 -25.13 -3.94 -0.30
N VAL A 242 -25.68 -5.12 -0.56
CA VAL A 242 -25.18 -6.39 -0.03
C VAL A 242 -24.98 -7.38 -1.18
N LEU A 243 -23.96 -8.23 -1.05
CA LEU A 243 -23.72 -9.34 -1.98
C LEU A 243 -24.82 -10.39 -1.80
N GLY A 244 -25.30 -10.95 -2.90
CA GLY A 244 -26.25 -12.05 -2.92
C GLY A 244 -27.53 -11.78 -3.71
N LEU A 245 -28.31 -12.86 -3.85
CA LEU A 245 -29.57 -12.90 -4.57
C LEU A 245 -30.75 -12.51 -3.67
N GLY A 246 -31.71 -11.81 -4.25
CA GLY A 246 -32.87 -11.23 -3.56
C GLY A 246 -33.77 -10.42 -4.50
N GLN A 247 -34.91 -9.98 -4.00
CA GLN A 247 -35.83 -9.15 -4.77
C GLN A 247 -35.16 -7.83 -5.17
N GLY A 248 -35.11 -7.53 -6.48
CA GLY A 248 -34.43 -6.35 -7.00
C GLY A 248 -32.90 -6.49 -7.06
N SER A 249 -32.38 -7.72 -7.07
CA SER A 249 -30.97 -7.97 -7.38
C SER A 249 -30.61 -7.45 -8.76
N LYS A 250 -29.38 -6.99 -8.88
CA LYS A 250 -28.76 -6.70 -10.17
C LYS A 250 -27.43 -7.41 -10.29
N LEU A 251 -27.01 -7.60 -11.53
CA LEU A 251 -25.72 -8.18 -11.86
C LEU A 251 -24.60 -7.20 -11.49
N GLY A 252 -23.55 -7.69 -10.84
CA GLY A 252 -22.45 -6.86 -10.37
C GLY A 252 -22.82 -5.95 -9.21
N ILE A 253 -22.05 -4.88 -9.00
CA ILE A 253 -22.21 -3.93 -7.89
C ILE A 253 -22.13 -2.49 -8.38
N THR A 254 -23.00 -1.60 -7.88
CA THR A 254 -22.80 -0.16 -8.07
C THR A 254 -21.96 0.37 -6.93
N THR A 255 -20.81 0.92 -7.28
CA THR A 255 -19.87 1.50 -6.32
C THR A 255 -20.43 2.81 -5.78
N SER A 256 -21.09 2.74 -4.64
CA SER A 256 -21.53 3.91 -3.87
C SER A 256 -20.54 4.23 -2.75
N THR A 257 -20.60 5.43 -2.17
CA THR A 257 -19.72 5.83 -1.06
C THR A 257 -19.67 4.82 0.09
N PRO A 258 -20.80 4.22 0.57
CA PRO A 258 -20.75 3.16 1.58
C PRO A 258 -20.03 1.89 1.12
N VAL A 259 -20.21 1.47 -0.14
CA VAL A 259 -19.53 0.29 -0.72
C VAL A 259 -18.03 0.53 -0.76
N LYS A 260 -17.60 1.67 -1.33
CA LYS A 260 -16.18 2.05 -1.41
C LYS A 260 -15.55 2.16 -0.02
N ARG A 261 -16.22 2.81 0.93
CA ARG A 261 -15.74 2.95 2.32
C ARG A 261 -15.55 1.59 3.00
N LYS A 262 -16.56 0.72 2.94
CA LYS A 262 -16.49 -0.63 3.52
C LYS A 262 -15.41 -1.48 2.83
N GLY A 263 -15.35 -1.44 1.50
CA GLY A 263 -14.32 -2.13 0.71
C GLY A 263 -12.90 -1.67 1.06
N CYS A 264 -12.67 -0.36 1.20
CA CYS A 264 -11.37 0.19 1.63
C CYS A 264 -10.98 -0.32 3.02
N SER A 265 -11.90 -0.25 3.99
CA SER A 265 -11.65 -0.74 5.36
C SER A 265 -11.30 -2.24 5.39
N ASN A 266 -12.00 -3.03 4.55
CA ASN A 266 -11.75 -4.46 4.42
C ASN A 266 -10.41 -4.74 3.74
N LEU A 267 -10.10 -4.03 2.64
CA LEU A 267 -8.84 -4.17 1.91
C LEU A 267 -7.65 -3.86 2.83
N LYS A 268 -7.74 -2.76 3.59
CA LYS A 268 -6.74 -2.41 4.60
C LYS A 268 -6.52 -3.56 5.58
N SER A 269 -7.60 -4.12 6.13
CA SER A 269 -7.50 -5.23 7.09
C SER A 269 -6.88 -6.48 6.47
N LEU A 270 -7.28 -6.85 5.25
CA LEU A 270 -6.75 -8.03 4.55
C LEU A 270 -5.26 -7.90 4.23
N VAL A 271 -4.82 -6.73 3.76
CA VAL A 271 -3.42 -6.48 3.42
C VAL A 271 -2.58 -6.38 4.69
N GLU A 272 -2.99 -5.59 5.69
CA GLU A 272 -2.19 -5.36 6.89
C GLU A 272 -2.04 -6.61 7.79
N THR A 273 -2.99 -7.55 7.73
CA THR A 273 -2.93 -8.85 8.45
C THR A 273 -2.40 -10.01 7.60
N ASP A 274 -1.76 -9.71 6.46
CA ASP A 274 -1.17 -10.70 5.54
C ASP A 274 -2.17 -11.77 5.04
N ARG A 275 -3.47 -11.45 5.03
CA ARG A 275 -4.53 -12.33 4.51
C ARG A 275 -4.77 -12.17 3.01
N LEU A 276 -4.18 -11.15 2.39
CA LEU A 276 -4.14 -10.94 0.96
C LEU A 276 -2.73 -10.60 0.50
N ILE A 277 -2.13 -11.50 -0.27
CA ILE A 277 -0.82 -11.36 -0.88
C ILE A 277 -0.98 -10.68 -2.25
N ILE A 278 -0.32 -9.53 -2.41
CA ILE A 278 -0.29 -8.74 -3.63
C ILE A 278 1.17 -8.58 -4.03
N GLU A 279 1.59 -9.29 -5.06
CA GLU A 279 2.98 -9.28 -5.56
C GLU A 279 3.08 -8.63 -6.95
N ASP A 280 2.34 -7.54 -7.17
CA ASP A 280 2.35 -6.80 -8.43
C ASP A 280 2.85 -5.36 -8.25
N TYR A 281 3.69 -4.92 -9.19
CA TYR A 281 4.27 -3.58 -9.21
C TYR A 281 3.23 -2.48 -9.49
N ASP A 282 2.33 -2.65 -10.48
CA ASP A 282 1.38 -1.58 -10.81
C ASP A 282 0.35 -1.39 -9.69
N ILE A 283 -0.16 -2.48 -9.11
CA ILE A 283 -1.03 -2.42 -7.93
C ILE A 283 -0.29 -1.75 -6.76
N PHE A 284 0.98 -2.09 -6.53
CA PHE A 284 1.78 -1.45 -5.50
C PHE A 284 1.86 0.07 -5.71
N VAL A 285 2.17 0.54 -6.93
CA VAL A 285 2.22 1.96 -7.26
C VAL A 285 0.87 2.65 -7.01
N GLU A 286 -0.23 2.05 -7.44
CA GLU A 286 -1.56 2.60 -7.17
C GLU A 286 -1.86 2.66 -5.67
N LEU A 287 -1.50 1.63 -4.88
CA LEU A 287 -1.67 1.64 -3.42
C LEU A 287 -0.85 2.74 -2.73
N THR A 288 0.33 3.09 -3.24
CA THR A 288 1.15 4.20 -2.69
C THR A 288 0.56 5.57 -2.95
N THR A 289 -0.33 5.71 -3.93
CA THR A 289 -0.96 6.98 -4.33
C THR A 289 -2.46 7.02 -4.01
N PHE A 290 -3.01 5.96 -3.43
CA PHE A 290 -4.41 5.86 -3.04
C PHE A 290 -4.64 6.36 -1.61
N ALA A 291 -5.05 7.62 -1.48
CA ALA A 291 -5.08 8.36 -0.23
C ALA A 291 -6.43 9.01 0.06
N ARG A 292 -6.65 9.41 1.32
CA ARG A 292 -7.87 10.14 1.69
C ARG A 292 -7.89 11.49 1.01
N LYS A 293 -8.99 11.80 0.32
CA LYS A 293 -9.24 13.12 -0.28
C LYS A 293 -9.17 14.28 0.74
N ASN A 294 -9.61 14.05 1.97
CA ASN A 294 -9.64 15.07 3.01
C ASN A 294 -9.27 14.46 4.37
N GLU A 295 -8.05 14.72 4.83
CA GLU A 295 -7.52 14.24 6.10
C GLU A 295 -8.33 14.71 7.32
N LEU A 296 -8.99 15.87 7.22
CA LEU A 296 -9.78 16.48 8.31
C LEU A 296 -11.18 15.87 8.45
N SER A 297 -11.62 15.04 7.50
CA SER A 297 -12.92 14.37 7.54
C SER A 297 -12.72 12.86 7.65
N ALA A 298 -13.14 12.30 8.78
CA ALA A 298 -13.16 10.84 8.99
C ALA A 298 -14.11 10.11 8.00
N ASP A 299 -15.03 10.85 7.38
CA ASP A 299 -15.97 10.36 6.37
C ASP A 299 -15.45 10.45 4.93
N SER A 300 -14.25 11.01 4.73
CA SER A 300 -13.67 11.16 3.40
C SER A 300 -13.38 9.80 2.75
N VAL A 301 -13.57 9.75 1.44
CA VAL A 301 -13.32 8.56 0.63
C VAL A 301 -11.86 8.59 0.18
N PHE A 302 -11.27 7.40 0.02
CA PHE A 302 -9.96 7.26 -0.60
C PHE A 302 -10.09 7.40 -2.12
N GLU A 303 -9.15 8.08 -2.75
CA GLU A 303 -9.05 8.23 -4.21
C GLU A 303 -7.58 8.30 -4.61
N ALA A 304 -7.28 8.01 -5.87
CA ALA A 304 -5.94 8.27 -6.39
C ALA A 304 -5.60 9.77 -6.29
N GLU A 305 -4.35 10.06 -5.95
CA GLU A 305 -3.81 11.40 -6.04
C GLU A 305 -3.88 11.95 -7.48
N PRO A 306 -3.93 13.28 -7.66
CA PRO A 306 -4.07 13.89 -8.97
C PRO A 306 -3.00 13.41 -9.96
N GLY A 307 -3.43 12.84 -11.09
CA GLY A 307 -2.53 12.32 -12.14
C GLY A 307 -2.13 10.85 -11.96
N CYS A 308 -2.58 10.20 -10.89
CA CYS A 308 -2.45 8.76 -10.67
C CYS A 308 -3.74 8.03 -11.05
N ASN A 309 -3.69 6.70 -11.13
CA ASN A 309 -4.85 5.85 -11.43
C ASN A 309 -5.15 4.98 -10.20
N ASP A 310 -6.40 4.57 -10.03
CA ASP A 310 -6.84 3.65 -8.97
C ASP A 310 -7.59 2.41 -9.48
N ASP A 311 -7.62 2.16 -10.79
CA ASP A 311 -8.46 1.11 -11.39
C ASP A 311 -8.17 -0.31 -10.85
N LEU A 312 -6.90 -0.66 -10.63
CA LEU A 312 -6.52 -1.97 -10.07
C LEU A 312 -6.79 -2.02 -8.56
N VAL A 313 -6.54 -0.92 -7.84
CA VAL A 313 -6.89 -0.82 -6.42
C VAL A 313 -8.40 -0.90 -6.22
N MET A 314 -9.19 -0.31 -7.11
CA MET A 314 -10.65 -0.38 -7.08
C MET A 314 -11.16 -1.80 -7.31
N CYS A 315 -10.53 -2.57 -8.21
CA CYS A 315 -10.78 -4.01 -8.31
C CYS A 315 -10.56 -4.72 -6.96
N LEU A 316 -9.49 -4.41 -6.24
CA LEU A 316 -9.20 -4.99 -4.92
C LEU A 316 -10.14 -4.49 -3.81
N VAL A 317 -10.62 -3.25 -3.89
CA VAL A 317 -11.62 -2.69 -2.97
C VAL A 317 -12.95 -3.43 -3.11
N LEU A 318 -13.40 -3.69 -4.34
CA LEU A 318 -14.63 -4.44 -4.61
C LEU A 318 -14.51 -5.92 -4.23
N PHE A 319 -13.36 -6.53 -4.52
CA PHE A 319 -13.01 -7.87 -4.04
C PHE A 319 -13.13 -7.94 -2.51
N SER A 320 -12.50 -7.01 -1.79
CA SER A 320 -12.47 -6.97 -0.33
C SER A 320 -13.85 -6.68 0.27
N TRP A 321 -14.69 -5.90 -0.42
CA TRP A 321 -16.10 -5.71 -0.04
C TRP A 321 -16.89 -7.03 -0.13
N ALA A 322 -16.66 -7.82 -1.18
CA ALA A 322 -17.35 -9.07 -1.43
C ALA A 322 -16.90 -10.19 -0.48
N VAL A 323 -15.59 -10.45 -0.36
CA VAL A 323 -15.09 -11.61 0.39
C VAL A 323 -15.25 -11.52 1.89
N MET A 324 -15.43 -10.31 2.41
CA MET A 324 -15.73 -10.04 3.83
C MET A 324 -17.23 -9.90 4.09
N SER A 325 -18.09 -10.23 3.13
CA SER A 325 -19.55 -10.27 3.32
C SER A 325 -20.00 -11.62 3.84
N ASP A 326 -21.09 -11.64 4.62
CA ASP A 326 -21.65 -12.89 5.15
C ASP A 326 -22.05 -13.87 4.04
N PHE A 327 -22.57 -13.35 2.92
CA PHE A 327 -22.89 -14.16 1.74
C PHE A 327 -21.68 -14.92 1.20
N TRP A 328 -20.49 -14.28 1.17
CA TRP A 328 -19.28 -14.95 0.71
C TRP A 328 -18.86 -16.07 1.66
N LYS A 329 -18.99 -15.84 2.97
CA LYS A 329 -18.74 -16.87 3.98
C LYS A 329 -19.67 -18.07 3.80
N ASP A 330 -20.94 -17.82 3.52
CA ASP A 330 -21.93 -18.89 3.34
C ASP A 330 -21.62 -19.77 2.12
N ILE A 331 -21.13 -19.20 1.02
CA ILE A 331 -20.83 -19.96 -0.21
C ILE A 331 -19.44 -20.64 -0.18
N THR A 332 -18.48 -20.10 0.57
CA THR A 332 -17.11 -20.63 0.62
C THR A 332 -16.80 -21.43 1.89
N ASN A 333 -17.60 -21.27 2.94
CA ASN A 333 -17.36 -21.80 4.29
C ASN A 333 -16.02 -21.32 4.91
N ILE A 334 -15.53 -20.14 4.50
CA ILE A 334 -14.31 -19.51 5.03
C ILE A 334 -14.71 -18.26 5.83
N ASP A 335 -14.40 -18.21 7.14
CA ASP A 335 -14.71 -17.06 8.01
C ASP A 335 -13.47 -16.20 8.33
N ILE A 336 -13.01 -15.45 7.32
CA ILE A 336 -11.81 -14.60 7.44
C ILE A 336 -12.01 -13.46 8.44
N ALA A 337 -13.23 -12.92 8.56
CA ALA A 337 -13.47 -11.78 9.42
C ALA A 337 -13.19 -12.14 10.89
N LYS A 338 -13.66 -13.30 11.34
CA LYS A 338 -13.46 -13.77 12.71
C LYS A 338 -11.99 -13.98 13.04
N ASP A 339 -11.23 -14.50 12.09
CA ASP A 339 -9.79 -14.71 12.27
C ASP A 339 -9.03 -13.38 12.35
N ILE A 340 -9.39 -12.39 11.53
CA ILE A 340 -8.82 -11.03 11.60
C ILE A 340 -9.14 -10.35 12.94
N TYR A 341 -10.35 -10.52 13.47
CA TYR A 341 -10.72 -9.93 14.77
C TYR A 341 -9.88 -10.50 15.91
N LYS A 342 -9.66 -11.82 15.93
CA LYS A 342 -8.84 -12.47 16.96
C LYS A 342 -7.38 -12.03 16.92
N ASP A 343 -6.81 -11.88 15.72
CA ASP A 343 -5.42 -11.44 15.59
C ASP A 343 -5.26 -10.00 16.07
N LYS A 344 -6.23 -9.13 15.77
CA LYS A 344 -6.24 -7.76 16.31
C LYS A 344 -6.37 -7.72 17.83
N GLU A 345 -7.24 -8.54 18.41
CA GLU A 345 -7.35 -8.67 19.87
C GLU A 345 -6.02 -9.16 20.48
N GLN A 346 -5.34 -10.12 19.84
CA GLN A 346 -4.03 -10.61 20.31
C GLN A 346 -2.90 -9.59 20.13
N ASP A 347 -2.89 -8.82 19.06
CA ASP A 347 -1.92 -7.73 18.84
C ASP A 347 -2.15 -6.60 19.85
N GLU A 348 -3.41 -6.29 20.20
CA GLU A 348 -3.78 -5.31 21.22
C GLU A 348 -3.48 -5.82 22.65
N GLU A 349 -3.63 -7.12 22.92
CA GLU A 349 -3.31 -7.75 24.22
C GLU A 349 -1.81 -8.05 24.40
N GLY A 350 -1.07 -8.27 23.30
CA GLY A 350 0.37 -8.54 23.30
C GLY A 350 1.23 -7.27 23.42
N ASP A 351 0.64 -6.10 23.15
CA ASP A 351 1.22 -4.77 23.37
C ASP A 351 0.83 -4.25 24.77
N ASP A 352 1.27 -4.94 25.81
CA ASP A 352 1.19 -4.50 27.23
C ASP A 352 2.16 -3.32 27.51
N GLY A 353 2.34 -2.44 26.53
CA GLY A 353 3.07 -1.21 26.58
C GLY A 353 2.17 -0.07 26.12
N ALA A 354 1.35 0.43 27.04
CA ALA A 354 0.58 1.66 26.81
C ALA A 354 1.46 2.71 26.09
N PRO A 355 0.97 3.33 25.00
CA PRO A 355 1.77 4.26 24.22
C PRO A 355 2.30 5.38 25.12
N LEU A 356 3.62 5.62 25.08
CA LEU A 356 4.27 6.74 25.77
C LEU A 356 3.54 8.06 25.43
N GLY A 357 2.70 8.52 26.36
CA GLY A 357 1.94 9.77 26.25
C GLY A 357 0.42 9.70 26.45
N PHE A 358 -0.19 8.52 26.63
CA PHE A 358 -1.62 8.41 26.95
C PHE A 358 -1.83 7.63 28.25
N ALA A 359 -2.10 8.35 29.34
CA ALA A 359 -2.58 7.75 30.58
C ALA A 359 -4.09 7.47 30.47
N THR A 360 -4.50 6.29 30.92
CA THR A 360 -5.87 5.97 31.30
C THR A 360 -6.35 7.00 32.32
N ILE A 361 -7.40 7.75 31.98
CA ILE A 361 -8.11 8.55 32.97
C ILE A 361 -8.87 7.58 33.89
N ASN A 362 -8.56 7.70 35.19
CA ASN A 362 -9.15 7.11 36.41
C ASN A 362 -8.19 6.08 37.03
N THR A 363 -7.56 6.29 38.19
CA THR A 363 -7.97 7.01 39.41
C THR A 363 -6.74 7.49 40.19
N TYR A 364 -6.78 8.72 40.73
CA TYR A 364 -5.85 9.16 41.78
C TYR A 364 -6.25 8.49 43.10
N GLU A 365 -5.51 7.47 43.53
CA GLU A 365 -5.65 6.93 44.89
C GLU A 365 -4.59 7.58 45.79
N THR A 366 -4.99 8.59 46.56
CA THR A 366 -4.40 8.83 47.88
C THR A 366 -4.66 7.58 48.72
N PHE A 367 -3.61 6.94 49.22
CA PHE A 367 -3.73 5.86 50.19
C PHE A 367 -3.38 6.39 51.59
N THR A 368 -4.28 6.15 52.54
CA THR A 368 -4.11 6.46 53.96
C THR A 368 -3.83 5.19 54.74
N GLU A 369 -2.75 5.18 55.52
CA GLU A 369 -2.45 4.14 56.50
C GLU A 369 -2.30 4.79 57.87
N GLY A 370 -3.31 4.63 58.72
CA GLY A 370 -3.40 5.39 59.99
C GLY A 370 -3.79 6.86 59.78
N ASP A 371 -3.13 7.77 60.51
CA ASP A 371 -3.38 9.22 60.46
C ASP A 371 -2.53 9.95 59.39
N ASP A 372 -1.73 9.23 58.59
CA ASP A 372 -0.83 9.83 57.60
C ASP A 372 -1.40 9.74 56.16
N VAL A 373 -1.28 10.85 55.41
CA VAL A 373 -1.72 10.97 54.00
C VAL A 373 -0.48 11.04 53.09
N TRP A 374 -0.39 10.09 52.16
CA TRP A 374 0.72 10.00 51.20
C TRP A 374 0.35 10.59 49.83
N HIS A 375 1.24 11.40 49.26
CA HIS A 375 1.13 11.97 47.92
C HIS A 375 2.29 11.49 47.03
N VAL A 376 2.03 11.27 45.75
CA VAL A 376 3.07 10.98 44.76
C VAL A 376 3.81 12.28 44.42
N VAL A 377 5.14 12.26 44.48
CA VAL A 377 6.01 13.39 44.09
C VAL A 377 6.84 12.96 42.88
N ASP A 378 6.88 13.80 41.85
CA ASP A 378 7.72 13.58 40.66
C ASP A 378 9.22 13.60 41.05
N PRO A 379 10.07 12.73 40.49
CA PRO A 379 11.47 12.67 40.90
C PRO A 379 12.28 13.84 40.31
N GLU A 380 12.83 14.70 41.16
CA GLU A 380 13.93 15.58 40.78
C GLU A 380 15.18 14.72 40.53
N LEU A 381 15.61 14.62 39.27
CA LEU A 381 16.82 13.88 38.91
C LEU A 381 18.08 14.66 39.34
N PRO A 382 19.12 13.98 39.87
CA PRO A 382 20.37 14.63 40.25
C PRO A 382 21.12 15.24 39.06
N SER A 383 21.82 16.35 39.28
CA SER A 383 22.56 17.09 38.25
C SER A 383 23.67 16.31 37.53
N TRP A 384 24.06 15.13 38.03
CA TRP A 384 25.11 14.29 37.45
C TRP A 384 24.59 13.26 36.44
N PHE A 385 23.26 13.13 36.24
CA PHE A 385 22.67 12.14 35.35
C PHE A 385 23.09 12.33 33.87
N ASP A 386 23.19 13.58 33.41
CA ASP A 386 23.56 13.91 32.03
C ASP A 386 25.03 13.61 31.71
N GLU A 387 25.92 13.61 32.71
CA GLU A 387 27.35 13.34 32.53
C GLU A 387 27.67 11.85 32.34
N VAL A 388 26.77 10.95 32.76
CA VAL A 388 26.99 9.49 32.73
C VAL A 388 26.37 8.83 31.50
N TYR A 389 25.28 9.38 30.95
CA TYR A 389 24.47 8.72 29.94
C TYR A 389 24.45 9.38 28.55
N ILE A 390 25.03 10.57 28.40
CA ILE A 390 25.24 11.19 27.09
C ILE A 390 26.72 10.99 26.72
N GLY A 391 27.04 9.76 26.33
CA GLY A 391 28.37 9.39 25.83
C GLY A 391 28.75 10.23 24.60
N VAL A 392 29.97 10.77 24.67
CA VAL A 392 30.70 11.51 23.64
C VAL A 392 30.48 10.92 22.24
N VAL A 393 29.88 11.72 21.35
CA VAL A 393 29.91 11.46 19.90
C VAL A 393 31.28 11.90 19.43
N ASP A 394 32.20 10.95 19.28
CA ASP A 394 33.50 11.19 18.66
C ASP A 394 33.28 11.39 17.15
N ASP A 395 33.59 12.61 16.70
CA ASP A 395 33.55 13.07 15.32
C ASP A 395 34.72 12.43 14.53
N ASP A 396 34.42 11.44 13.68
CA ASP A 396 35.09 11.24 12.38
C ASP A 396 34.48 10.04 11.61
N TRP A 397 33.18 10.13 11.29
CA TRP A 397 32.52 9.26 10.32
C TRP A 397 31.57 10.01 9.41
#